data_AF-A0A0V0GDD5-F1
#
_entry.id   AF-A0A0V0GDD5-F1
#
_cell.length_a   1.000
_cell.length_b   1.000
_cell.length_c   1.000
_cell.angle_alpha   90.00
_cell.angle_beta   90.00
_cell.angle_gamma   90.00
#
_symmetry.space_group_name_H-M   'P 1'
#
loop_
_entity.id
_entity.type
_entity.pdbx_description
1 polymer ?
#
loop_
_entity_poly.entity_id
_entity_poly.type
_entity_poly.pdbx_seq_one_letter_code
_entity_poly.pdbx_strand_id
1 'polypeptide(L)' 'MKDILWKASRATTEPEFSKHMEEMAKLDSKAPEWFINKPPIHWSRAFFSSFPKCDVLLNNLCESFNSV' A
#
# COMPACT_ATOMS: atom_id res chain seq x y z
N MET A 1 9.39 -14.84 4.53
CA MET A 1 8.00 -14.31 4.45
C MET A 1 7.92 -12.80 4.70
N LYS A 2 8.55 -12.27 5.77
CA LYS A 2 8.55 -10.83 6.08
C LYS A 2 9.03 -9.97 4.90
N ASP A 3 10.09 -10.38 4.20
CA ASP A 3 10.65 -9.64 3.06
C ASP A 3 9.67 -9.46 1.89
N ILE A 4 8.88 -10.50 1.56
CA ILE A 4 7.91 -10.44 0.47
C ILE A 4 6.74 -9.52 0.84
N LEU A 5 6.35 -9.51 2.11
CA LEU A 5 5.36 -8.55 2.64
C LEU A 5 5.87 -7.11 2.56
N TRP A 6 7.14 -6.87 2.90
CA TRP A 6 7.77 -5.55 2.75
C TRP A 6 7.86 -5.11 1.28
N LYS A 7 8.09 -6.05 0.35
CA LYS A 7 8.06 -5.78 -1.09
C LYS A 7 6.64 -5.47 -1.58
N ALA A 8 5.64 -6.26 -1.18
CA ALA A 8 4.23 -6.03 -1.53
C ALA A 8 3.70 -4.70 -0.97
N SER A 9 3.99 -4.37 0.28
CA SER A 9 3.59 -3.10 0.91
C SER A 9 4.25 -1.86 0.28
N ARG A 10 5.50 -2.00 -0.19
CA ARG A 10 6.24 -0.95 -0.90
C ARG A 10 5.87 -0.84 -2.38
N ALA A 11 5.19 -1.84 -2.95
CA ALA A 11 4.72 -1.78 -4.32
C ALA A 11 3.88 -0.51 -4.50
N THR A 12 4.21 0.28 -5.50
CA THR A 12 3.51 1.53 -5.85
C THR A 12 2.44 1.32 -6.90
N THR A 13 2.37 0.11 -7.48
CA THR A 13 1.49 -0.22 -8.60
C THR A 13 0.83 -1.56 -8.33
N GLU A 14 -0.47 -1.66 -8.62
CA GLU A 14 -1.25 -2.90 -8.49
C GLU A 14 -0.61 -4.14 -9.14
N PRO A 15 0.00 -4.08 -10.35
CA PRO A 15 0.65 -5.25 -10.94
C PRO A 15 1.89 -5.73 -10.18
N GLU A 16 2.70 -4.82 -9.61
CA GLU A 16 3.85 -5.19 -8.76
C GLU A 16 3.38 -5.85 -7.46
N PHE A 17 2.31 -5.31 -6.86
CA PHE A 17 1.69 -5.92 -5.70
C PHE A 17 1.18 -7.34 -6.00
N SER A 18 0.45 -7.51 -7.11
CA SER A 18 -0.10 -8.81 -7.50
C SER A 18 1.01 -9.85 -7.72
N LYS A 19 2.10 -9.44 -8.39
CA LYS A 19 3.29 -10.29 -8.57
C LYS A 19 3.90 -10.71 -7.23
N HIS A 20 4.05 -9.80 -6.27
CA HIS A 20 4.59 -10.15 -4.95
C HIS A 20 3.65 -11.04 -4.14
N MET A 21 2.33 -10.87 -4.26
CA MET A 21 1.34 -11.74 -3.63
C MET A 21 1.33 -13.15 -4.25
N GLU A 22 1.52 -13.27 -5.56
CA GLU A 22 1.64 -14.57 -6.22
C GLU A 22 2.91 -15.31 -5.78
N GLU A 23 4.05 -14.61 -5.70
CA GLU A 23 5.30 -15.19 -5.18
C GLU A 23 5.16 -15.60 -3.71
N MET A 24 4.39 -14.84 -2.91
CA MET A 24 4.05 -15.22 -1.54
C MET A 24 3.20 -16.50 -1.51
N ALA A 25 2.22 -16.63 -2.41
CA ALA A 25 1.35 -17.80 -2.50
C ALA A 25 2.10 -19.09 -2.88
N LYS A 26 3.16 -18.95 -3.70
CA LYS A 26 4.07 -20.06 -4.07
C LYS A 26 4.92 -20.53 -2.90
N LEU A 27 5.35 -19.61 -2.02
CA LEU A 27 6.08 -19.99 -0.80
C LEU A 27 5.14 -20.56 0.28
N ASP A 28 3.97 -19.97 0.42
CA ASP A 28 2.99 -20.36 1.44
C ASP A 28 1.59 -19.97 0.97
N SER A 29 0.77 -20.97 0.64
CA SER A 29 -0.55 -20.72 0.08
C SER A 29 -1.55 -20.16 1.10
N LYS A 30 -1.25 -20.16 2.41
CA LYS A 30 -2.12 -19.60 3.46
C LYS A 30 -1.80 -18.16 3.81
N ALA A 31 -0.56 -17.73 3.59
CA ALA A 31 -0.14 -16.35 3.83
C ALA A 31 -0.94 -15.30 3.04
N PRO A 32 -1.11 -15.39 1.71
CA PRO A 32 -1.83 -14.37 0.96
C PRO A 32 -3.29 -14.26 1.39
N GLU A 33 -3.92 -15.34 1.84
CA GLU A 33 -5.30 -15.33 2.35
C GLU A 33 -5.43 -14.48 3.62
N TRP A 34 -4.47 -14.60 4.55
CA TRP A 34 -4.42 -13.79 5.76
C TRP A 34 -4.18 -12.30 5.48
N PHE A 35 -3.41 -11.99 4.43
CA PHE A 35 -3.11 -10.61 4.03
C PHE A 35 -4.20 -10.00 3.15
N ILE A 36 -4.87 -10.77 2.28
CA ILE A 36 -6.06 -10.34 1.52
C ILE A 36 -7.22 -10.04 2.46
N ASN A 37 -7.32 -10.76 3.59
CA ASN A 37 -8.30 -10.46 4.63
C ASN A 37 -8.11 -9.04 5.21
N LYS A 38 -6.89 -8.48 5.16
CA LYS A 38 -6.65 -7.07 5.45
C LYS A 38 -6.73 -6.23 4.17
N PRO A 39 -7.54 -5.16 4.13
CA PRO A 39 -7.65 -4.33 2.94
C PRO A 39 -6.27 -3.77 2.54
N PRO A 40 -5.76 -4.05 1.32
CA PRO A 40 -4.43 -3.59 0.88
C PRO A 40 -4.32 -2.07 0.80
N ILE A 41 -5.45 -1.35 0.73
CA ILE A 41 -5.54 0.11 0.87
C ILE A 41 -4.94 0.65 2.19
N HIS A 42 -4.88 -0.15 3.26
CA HIS A 42 -4.34 0.33 4.55
C HIS A 42 -2.82 0.18 4.68
N TRP A 43 -2.19 -0.66 3.85
CA TRP A 43 -0.80 -1.08 4.08
C TRP A 43 0.05 -1.18 2.81
N SER A 44 -0.55 -1.07 1.62
CA SER A 44 0.13 -1.11 0.34
C SER A 44 -0.01 0.23 -0.38
N ARG A 45 1.13 0.79 -0.80
CA ARG A 45 1.14 2.06 -1.54
C ARG A 45 0.45 1.98 -2.90
N ALA A 46 0.41 0.79 -3.49
CA ALA A 46 -0.28 0.50 -4.75
C ALA A 46 -1.79 0.75 -4.70
N PHE A 47 -2.39 0.69 -3.50
CA PHE A 47 -3.83 0.83 -3.30
C PHE A 47 -4.19 2.10 -2.53
N PHE A 48 -3.21 2.94 -2.19
CA PHE A 48 -3.53 4.29 -1.75
C PHE A 48 -4.20 4.98 -2.94
N SER A 49 -5.50 5.22 -2.79
CA SER A 49 -6.28 5.91 -3.80
C SER A 49 -5.68 7.30 -3.98
N SER A 50 -5.19 7.61 -5.19
CA SER A 50 -4.86 8.98 -5.60
C SER A 50 -6.12 9.86 -5.75
N PHE A 51 -7.22 9.51 -5.10
CA PHE A 51 -8.46 10.27 -5.07
C PHE A 51 -8.64 10.86 -3.67
N PRO A 52 -8.93 12.17 -3.57
CA PRO A 52 -9.78 12.88 -4.50
C PRO A 52 -9.02 13.50 -5.68
N LYS A 53 -9.74 13.71 -6.78
CA LYS A 53 -9.44 14.74 -7.79
C LYS A 53 -9.43 16.14 -7.15
N CYS A 54 -8.56 16.36 -6.18
CA CYS A 54 -8.24 17.68 -5.68
C CYS A 54 -6.82 17.92 -6.14
N ASP A 55 -6.69 18.86 -7.06
CA ASP A 55 -5.46 19.55 -7.45
C ASP A 55 -4.90 20.36 -6.25
N VAL A 56 -4.91 19.79 -5.05
CA VAL A 56 -4.32 20.39 -3.87
C VAL A 56 -2.94 19.78 -3.80
N LEU A 57 -2.08 20.39 -4.61
CA LEU A 57 -0.63 20.42 -4.44
C LEU A 57 -0.27 20.24 -2.96
N LEU A 58 0.57 19.24 -2.73
CA LEU A 58 1.31 18.96 -1.52
C LEU A 58 2.15 20.17 -1.06
N ASN A 59 1.53 21.22 -0.57
CA ASN A 59 2.23 22.23 0.20
C ASN A 59 1.28 22.87 1.20
N ASN A 60 1.60 22.72 2.49
CA ASN A 60 1.13 23.61 3.56
C ASN A 60 -0.25 23.36 4.22
N LEU A 61 -0.62 22.10 4.53
CA LEU A 61 -1.70 21.80 5.50
C LEU A 61 -1.20 21.34 6.88
N CYS A 62 0.12 21.37 7.12
CA CYS A 62 0.71 21.07 8.43
C CYS A 62 1.39 22.29 9.09
N GLU A 63 1.55 23.41 8.38
CA GLU A 63 2.13 24.63 8.97
C GLU A 63 1.07 25.60 9.51
N SER A 64 -0.18 25.58 9.00
CA SER A 64 -1.23 26.50 9.47
C SER A 64 -1.85 26.14 10.83
N PHE A 65 -1.63 24.93 11.34
CA PHE A 65 -2.02 24.58 12.72
C PHE A 65 -0.90 24.77 13.75
N ASN A 66 0.22 25.41 13.34
CA ASN A 66 1.32 25.73 14.25
C ASN A 66 1.78 27.20 14.19
N SER A 67 0.94 28.10 13.67
CA SER A 67 1.09 29.52 13.97
C SER A 67 0.25 29.84 15.20
N VAL A 68 0.86 29.62 16.38
CA VAL A 68 0.48 30.29 17.62
C VAL A 68 0.97 31.73 17.59
#